data_AF-A0A2V9P0Z2-F1
#
_entry.id   AF-A0A2V9P0Z2-F1
#
_cell.length_a   1.000
_cell.length_b   1.000
_cell.length_c   1.000
_cell.angle_alpha   90.00
_cell.angle_beta   90.00
_cell.angle_gamma   90.00
#
_symmetry.space_group_name_H-M   'P 1'
#
loop_
_entity.id
_entity.type
_entity.pdbx_description
1 polymer ?
#
loop_
_entity_poly.entity_id
_entity_poly.type
_entity_poly.pdbx_seq_one_letter_code
_entity_poly.pdbx_strand_id
1 'polypeptide(L)'
;TDSAGDLGYVAESVRLVARHFGAKLPVIGFCGAPFTLASYMIEGGGSRHYINTKKMMYSSDSAWNELLTKVVAVTSQYAVEQVRAGADVIQVFDSWVGCLAVEDYRRHVL
;
A
#
# COMPACT_ATOMS: atom_id res chain seq x y z
N THR A 1 -0.47 17.77 -2.86
CA THR A 1 -1.71 17.30 -3.49
C THR A 1 -1.66 15.79 -3.52
N ASP A 2 -2.25 15.15 -2.52
CA ASP A 2 -2.37 13.68 -2.44
C ASP A 2 -3.82 13.35 -2.77
N SER A 3 -4.14 13.17 -4.05
CA SER A 3 -5.53 12.92 -4.47
C SER A 3 -5.71 11.47 -4.89
N ALA A 4 -6.23 10.65 -3.97
CA ALA A 4 -6.85 9.37 -4.32
C ALA A 4 -7.91 9.51 -5.44
N GLY A 5 -8.44 10.73 -5.67
CA GLY A 5 -9.33 11.05 -6.77
C GLY A 5 -8.76 10.73 -8.16
N ASP A 6 -7.44 10.77 -8.34
CA ASP A 6 -6.79 10.44 -9.62
C ASP A 6 -6.90 8.94 -9.92
N LEU A 7 -7.18 8.12 -8.90
CA LEU A 7 -7.33 6.66 -8.99
C LEU A 7 -8.79 6.20 -9.11
N GLY A 8 -9.73 7.12 -9.41
CA GLY A 8 -11.16 6.81 -9.49
C GLY A 8 -11.54 5.70 -10.46
N TYR A 9 -10.72 5.46 -11.50
CA TYR A 9 -10.91 4.37 -12.45
C TYR A 9 -10.81 2.98 -11.79
N VAL A 10 -10.05 2.83 -10.70
CA VAL A 10 -9.99 1.57 -9.95
C VAL A 10 -11.30 1.32 -9.23
N ALA A 11 -11.81 2.32 -8.52
CA ALA A 11 -13.09 2.21 -7.80
C ALA A 11 -14.23 1.89 -8.78
N GLU A 12 -14.26 2.51 -9.96
CA GLU A 12 -15.25 2.16 -10.99
C GLU A 12 -15.10 0.71 -11.47
N SER A 13 -13.86 0.25 -11.66
CA SER A 13 -13.61 -1.15 -12.05
C SER A 13 -14.12 -2.14 -10.99
N VAL A 14 -13.86 -1.87 -9.71
CA VAL A 14 -14.39 -2.67 -8.60
C VAL A 14 -15.92 -2.68 -8.61
N ARG A 15 -16.55 -1.53 -8.84
CA ARG A 15 -18.01 -1.40 -8.91
C ARG A 15 -18.62 -2.24 -10.03
N LEU A 16 -18.00 -2.24 -11.21
CA LEU A 16 -18.44 -3.05 -12.34
C LEU A 16 -18.36 -4.55 -12.03
N VAL A 17 -17.25 -4.99 -11.43
CA VAL A 17 -17.05 -6.38 -11.01
C VAL A 17 -18.06 -6.80 -9.93
N ALA A 18 -18.21 -6.00 -8.88
CA ALA A 18 -19.15 -6.25 -7.79
C ALA A 18 -20.60 -6.32 -8.30
N ARG A 19 -20.99 -5.43 -9.21
CA ARG A 19 -22.32 -5.47 -9.84
C ARG A 19 -22.52 -6.71 -10.70
N HIS A 20 -21.50 -7.14 -11.44
CA HIS A 20 -21.59 -8.30 -12.32
C HIS A 20 -21.82 -9.60 -11.53
N PHE A 21 -21.08 -9.81 -10.45
CA PHE A 21 -21.19 -11.01 -9.62
C PHE A 21 -22.32 -10.92 -8.59
N GLY A 22 -22.68 -9.72 -8.13
CA GLY A 22 -23.70 -9.51 -7.11
C GLY A 22 -23.42 -10.35 -5.86
N ALA A 23 -24.46 -10.98 -5.31
CA ALA A 23 -24.33 -11.83 -4.13
C ALA A 23 -23.71 -13.23 -4.42
N LYS A 24 -23.30 -13.53 -5.65
CA LYS A 24 -22.82 -14.88 -6.02
C LYS A 24 -21.37 -15.13 -5.59
N LEU A 25 -20.52 -14.11 -5.63
CA LEU A 25 -19.10 -14.21 -5.30
C LEU A 25 -18.62 -12.92 -4.63
N PRO A 26 -17.81 -13.03 -3.55
CA PRO A 26 -17.22 -11.86 -2.93
C PRO A 26 -16.12 -11.26 -3.82
N VAL A 27 -15.95 -9.95 -3.73
CA VAL A 27 -14.91 -9.19 -4.43
C VAL A 27 -13.77 -8.85 -3.47
N ILE A 28 -12.56 -9.25 -3.84
CA ILE A 28 -11.33 -8.91 -3.12
C ILE A 28 -10.71 -7.68 -3.77
N GLY A 29 -10.72 -6.55 -3.07
CA GLY A 29 -9.87 -5.40 -3.41
C GLY A 29 -8.46 -5.58 -2.84
N PHE A 30 -7.53 -4.74 -3.26
CA PHE A 30 -6.17 -4.81 -2.75
C PHE A 30 -5.42 -3.48 -2.77
N CYS A 31 -4.39 -3.39 -1.94
CA CYS A 31 -3.41 -2.31 -1.98
C CYS A 31 -2.03 -2.80 -1.55
N GLY A 32 -0.98 -2.05 -1.89
CA GLY A 32 0.36 -2.30 -1.37
C GLY A 32 0.50 -1.75 0.05
N ALA A 33 1.25 -2.45 0.90
CA ALA A 33 1.60 -1.95 2.22
C ALA A 33 2.55 -0.74 2.13
N PRO A 34 2.55 0.16 3.13
CA PRO A 34 3.38 1.35 3.11
C PRO A 34 4.88 1.08 2.92
N PHE A 35 5.42 0.06 3.61
CA PHE A 35 6.83 -0.33 3.45
C PHE A 35 7.16 -0.76 2.02
N THR A 36 6.36 -1.66 1.45
CA THR A 36 6.55 -2.12 0.06
C THR A 36 6.46 -0.97 -0.94
N LEU A 37 5.49 -0.06 -0.81
CA LEU A 37 5.36 1.07 -1.74
C LEU A 37 6.50 2.08 -1.58
N ALA A 38 6.86 2.43 -0.34
CA ALA A 38 8.01 3.30 -0.07
C ALA A 38 9.32 2.69 -0.65
N SER A 39 9.48 1.37 -0.54
CA SER A 39 10.63 0.66 -1.13
C SER A 39 10.70 0.84 -2.64
N TYR A 40 9.58 0.70 -3.35
CA TYR A 40 9.55 0.99 -4.80
C TYR A 40 9.89 2.44 -5.11
N MET A 41 9.37 3.40 -4.33
CA MET A 41 9.61 4.83 -4.53
C MET A 41 11.08 5.21 -4.31
N ILE A 42 11.74 4.62 -3.31
CA ILE A 42 13.14 4.91 -2.97
C ILE A 42 14.10 4.20 -3.92
N GLU A 43 13.85 2.92 -4.24
CA GLU A 43 14.73 2.15 -5.12
C GLU A 43 14.52 2.47 -6.61
N GLY A 44 13.40 3.09 -6.98
CA GLY A 44 13.02 3.34 -8.36
C GLY A 44 12.52 2.10 -9.11
N GLY A 45 12.21 1.01 -8.39
CA GLY A 45 11.82 -0.27 -8.96
C GLY A 45 11.97 -1.43 -7.97
N GLY A 46 11.86 -2.66 -8.46
CA GLY A 46 12.17 -3.84 -7.64
C GLY A 46 13.67 -3.93 -7.34
N SER A 47 14.03 -4.32 -6.13
CA SER A 47 15.42 -4.47 -5.70
C SER A 47 15.66 -5.84 -5.08
N ARG A 48 16.86 -6.39 -5.23
CA ARG A 48 17.20 -7.69 -4.60
C ARG A 48 17.37 -7.55 -3.08
N HIS A 49 17.82 -6.38 -2.62
CA HIS A 49 18.28 -6.19 -1.23
C HIS A 49 17.73 -4.95 -0.54
N TYR A 50 17.07 -4.04 -1.26
CA TYR A 50 16.44 -2.83 -0.70
C TYR A 50 17.42 -1.97 0.13
N ILE A 51 18.65 -1.82 -0.37
CA ILE A 51 19.75 -1.17 0.36
C ILE A 51 19.47 0.31 0.57
N ASN A 52 18.91 1.01 -0.43
CA ASN A 52 18.65 2.45 -0.30
C ASN A 52 17.47 2.71 0.65
N THR A 53 16.46 1.85 0.60
CA THR A 53 15.32 1.84 1.51
C THR A 53 15.82 1.71 2.95
N LYS A 54 16.61 0.67 3.24
CA LYS A 54 17.19 0.44 4.57
C LYS A 54 18.11 1.58 5.00
N LYS A 55 18.92 2.11 4.08
CA LYS A 55 19.80 3.25 4.35
C LYS A 55 19.00 4.45 4.83
N MET A 56 17.92 4.82 4.14
CA MET A 56 17.03 5.92 4.56
C MET A 56 16.35 5.61 5.90
N MET A 57 15.81 4.40 6.04
CA MET A 57 15.11 3.93 7.25
C MET A 57 15.99 4.05 8.50
N TYR A 58 17.29 3.72 8.41
CA TYR A 58 18.22 3.81 9.54
C TYR A 58 18.89 5.17 9.70
N SER A 59 19.07 5.94 8.62
CA SER A 59 19.82 7.19 8.67
C SER A 59 18.96 8.40 9.05
N SER A 60 17.65 8.33 8.87
CA SER A 60 16.73 9.44 9.18
C SER A 60 15.33 8.95 9.53
N ASP A 61 15.09 8.72 10.83
CA ASP A 61 13.76 8.37 11.36
C ASP A 61 12.70 9.40 10.94
N SER A 62 13.05 10.70 10.90
CA SER A 62 12.11 11.75 10.50
C SER A 62 11.67 11.65 9.04
N ALA A 63 12.63 11.48 8.11
CA ALA A 63 12.31 11.40 6.69
C ALA A 63 11.57 10.11 6.36
N TRP A 64 11.95 9.00 7.00
CA TRP A 64 11.26 7.72 6.89
C TRP A 64 9.80 7.81 7.34
N ASN A 65 9.56 8.35 8.54
CA ASN A 65 8.22 8.50 9.10
C ASN A 65 7.36 9.48 8.28
N GLU A 66 7.94 10.57 7.78
CA GLU A 66 7.21 11.51 6.92
C GLU A 66 6.76 10.85 5.61
N LEU A 67 7.63 10.06 4.97
CA LEU A 67 7.29 9.32 3.76
C LEU A 67 6.18 8.30 4.04
N LEU A 68 6.34 7.47 5.08
CA LEU A 68 5.32 6.47 5.42
C LEU A 68 3.98 7.11 5.77
N THR A 69 3.97 8.25 6.46
CA THR A 69 2.73 8.98 6.78
C THR A 69 1.97 9.36 5.52
N LYS A 70 2.65 9.87 4.49
CA LYS A 70 2.04 10.23 3.20
C LYS A 70 1.51 9.00 2.48
N VAL A 71 2.32 7.93 2.42
CA VAL A 71 1.91 6.67 1.77
C VAL A 71 0.70 6.04 2.48
N VAL A 72 0.67 6.04 3.81
CA VAL A 72 -0.47 5.57 4.61
C VAL A 72 -1.73 6.38 4.30
N ALA A 73 -1.64 7.71 4.23
CA ALA A 73 -2.79 8.56 3.94
C ALA A 73 -3.45 8.20 2.59
N VAL A 74 -2.64 8.06 1.54
CA VAL A 74 -3.14 7.71 0.20
C VAL A 74 -3.67 6.27 0.14
N THR A 75 -2.90 5.31 0.64
CA THR A 75 -3.27 3.88 0.56
C THR A 75 -4.50 3.54 1.38
N SER A 76 -4.67 4.17 2.55
CA SER A 76 -5.86 4.00 3.38
C SER A 76 -7.11 4.54 2.68
N GLN A 77 -7.02 5.74 2.10
CA GLN A 77 -8.14 6.30 1.33
C GLN A 77 -8.45 5.44 0.09
N TYR A 78 -7.42 4.99 -0.62
CA TYR A 78 -7.57 4.09 -1.78
C TYR A 78 -8.26 2.76 -1.41
N ALA A 79 -7.92 2.16 -0.26
CA ALA A 79 -8.60 0.97 0.24
C ALA A 79 -10.08 1.26 0.58
N VAL A 80 -10.36 2.38 1.25
CA VAL A 80 -11.74 2.81 1.58
C VAL A 80 -12.58 3.01 0.32
N GLU A 81 -12.03 3.60 -0.74
CA GLU A 81 -12.77 3.79 -1.99
C GLU A 81 -13.10 2.47 -2.69
N GLN A 82 -12.22 1.46 -2.61
CA GLN A 82 -12.55 0.13 -3.11
C GLN A 82 -13.69 -0.53 -2.31
N VAL A 83 -13.70 -0.39 -0.98
CA VAL A 83 -14.81 -0.88 -0.14
C VAL A 83 -16.11 -0.16 -0.51
N ARG A 84 -16.08 1.17 -0.65
CA ARG A 84 -17.24 1.96 -1.10
C ARG A 84 -17.74 1.55 -2.49
N ALA A 85 -16.84 1.09 -3.35
CA ALA A 85 -17.18 0.59 -4.67
C ALA A 85 -17.78 -0.83 -4.67
N GLY A 86 -17.68 -1.57 -3.55
CA GLY A 86 -18.26 -2.90 -3.40
C GLY A 86 -17.24 -4.03 -3.23
N ALA A 87 -15.98 -3.74 -2.89
CA ALA A 87 -15.08 -4.77 -2.39
C ALA A 87 -15.51 -5.23 -0.99
N ASP A 88 -15.66 -6.55 -0.80
CA ASP A 88 -16.04 -7.15 0.47
C ASP A 88 -14.86 -7.22 1.46
N VAL A 89 -13.65 -7.39 0.92
CA VAL A 89 -12.41 -7.45 1.69
C VAL A 89 -11.28 -6.73 0.96
N ILE A 90 -10.31 -6.23 1.72
CA ILE A 90 -9.08 -5.64 1.18
C ILE A 90 -7.89 -6.49 1.60
N GLN A 91 -7.14 -6.98 0.62
CA GLN A 91 -5.85 -7.62 0.85
C GLN A 91 -4.72 -6.59 0.78
N VAL A 92 -3.94 -6.49 1.86
CA VAL A 92 -2.75 -5.63 1.92
C VAL A 92 -1.52 -6.46 1.57
N PHE A 93 -0.81 -6.08 0.52
CA PHE A 93 0.40 -6.77 0.05
C PHE A 93 1.65 -6.07 0.59
N ASP A 94 2.27 -6.66 1.61
CA ASP A 94 3.59 -6.25 2.11
C ASP A 94 4.70 -7.16 1.56
N SER A 95 4.84 -7.17 0.24
CA SER A 95 5.66 -8.12 -0.52
C SER A 95 7.14 -8.13 -0.13
N TRP A 96 7.66 -7.03 0.43
CA TRP A 96 9.10 -6.83 0.65
C TRP A 96 9.52 -6.86 2.11
N VAL A 97 8.57 -6.91 3.04
CA VAL A 97 8.86 -6.84 4.47
C VAL A 97 9.74 -7.99 4.97
N GLY A 98 9.73 -9.13 4.27
CA GLY A 98 10.60 -10.27 4.57
C GLY A 98 12.09 -9.98 4.45
N CYS A 99 12.50 -8.83 3.92
CA CYS A 99 13.90 -8.42 3.93
C CYS A 99 14.37 -7.77 5.24
N LEU A 100 13.46 -7.48 6.19
CA LEU A 100 13.76 -6.86 7.47
C LEU A 100 14.00 -7.89 8.58
N ALA A 101 14.83 -7.52 9.55
CA ALA A 101 14.85 -8.22 10.83
C ALA A 101 13.53 -7.94 11.60
N VAL A 102 13.18 -8.82 12.55
CA VAL A 102 11.93 -8.71 13.30
C VAL A 102 11.88 -7.40 14.10
N GLU A 103 13.01 -6.98 14.65
CA GLU A 103 13.15 -5.74 15.42
C GLU A 103 12.94 -4.51 14.53
N ASP A 104 13.49 -4.54 13.31
CA ASP A 104 13.33 -3.46 12.34
C ASP A 104 11.88 -3.33 11.88
N TYR A 105 11.23 -4.47 11.59
CA TYR A 105 9.81 -4.49 11.24
C TYR A 105 8.96 -3.86 12.34
N ARG A 106 9.15 -4.27 13.60
CA ARG A 106 8.39 -3.74 14.74
C ARG A 106 8.63 -2.25 14.99
N ARG A 107 9.84 -1.75 14.73
CA ARG A 107 10.18 -0.36 15.00
C ARG A 107 9.78 0.59 13.88
N HIS A 108 9.94 0.16 12.63
CA HIS A 108 9.89 1.04 11.46
C HIS A 108 8.70 0.80 10.54
N VAL A 109 7.96 -0.31 10.69
CA VAL A 109 6.89 -0.70 9.76
C VAL A 109 5.55 -0.98 10.43
N LEU A 110 5.54 -1.73 11.54
CA LEU A 110 4.32 -2.13 12.28
C LEU A 110 3.67 -0.95 12.99
#